data_AF-A0A0D0CA77-F1
#
_entry.id   AF-A0A0D0CA77-F1
#
_cell.length_a   1.000
_cell.length_b   1.000
_cell.length_c   1.000
_cell.angle_alpha   90.00
_cell.angle_beta   90.00
_cell.angle_gamma   90.00
#
_symmetry.space_group_name_H-M   'P 1'
#
loop_
_entity.id
_entity.type
_entity.pdbx_description
1 polymer ?
#
loop_
_entity_poly.entity_id
_entity_poly.type
_entity_poly.pdbx_seq_one_letter_code
_entity_poly.pdbx_strand_id
1 'polypeptide(L)' 'MYGFKAFIVVTLALALSITVSAEPIPQDPVYHCGGDEHLSCPPEYNACCGPIIDGVGGTCTILAPGDLCIL' A
#
# COMPACT_ATOMS: atom_id res chain seq x y z
N MET A 1 30.63 6.76 44.53
CA MET A 1 30.65 6.79 43.05
C MET A 1 29.68 5.80 42.38
N TYR A 2 28.70 5.21 43.11
CA TYR A 2 27.75 4.25 42.53
C TYR A 2 26.47 4.89 41.96
N GLY A 3 26.08 6.08 42.45
CA GLY A 3 24.88 6.78 41.98
C GLY A 3 24.94 7.22 40.51
N PHE A 4 26.13 7.60 40.02
CA PHE A 4 26.31 8.01 38.63
C PHE A 4 26.13 6.85 37.64
N LYS A 5 26.58 5.64 38.01
CA LYS A 5 26.37 4.42 37.22
C LYS A 5 24.90 4.02 37.18
N ALA A 6 24.20 4.11 38.31
CA ALA A 6 22.77 3.80 38.37
C ALA A 6 21.94 4.75 37.49
N PHE A 7 22.30 6.03 37.47
CA PHE A 7 21.60 7.03 36.67
C PHE A 7 21.70 6.75 35.15
N ILE A 8 22.88 6.34 34.67
CA ILE A 8 23.10 5.98 33.26
C ILE A 8 22.29 4.76 32.84
N VAL A 9 22.20 3.75 33.71
CA VAL A 9 21.46 2.52 33.39
C VAL A 9 19.95 2.79 33.29
N VAL A 10 19.42 3.65 34.18
CA VAL A 10 17.99 4.00 34.18
C VAL A 10 17.62 4.82 32.94
N THR A 11 18.44 5.80 32.55
CA THR A 11 18.16 6.60 31.36
C THR A 11 18.27 5.80 30.07
N LEU A 12 19.22 4.86 29.99
CA LEU A 12 19.36 3.97 28.83
C LEU A 12 18.17 3.01 28.69
N ALA A 13 17.66 2.47 29.81
CA ALA A 13 16.49 1.60 29.80
C ALA A 13 15.23 2.35 29.32
N LEU A 14 15.05 3.61 29.75
CA LEU A 14 13.91 4.43 29.32
C LEU A 14 13.94 4.77 27.83
N ALA A 15 15.13 4.99 27.25
CA ALA A 15 15.29 5.32 25.84
C ALA A 15 14.92 4.16 24.91
N LEU A 16 15.04 2.91 25.37
CA LEU A 16 14.75 1.70 24.58
C LEU A 16 13.26 1.32 24.57
N SER A 17 12.43 1.92 25.42
CA SER A 17 10.99 1.60 25.55
C SER A 17 10.08 2.24 24.49
N ILE A 18 10.63 2.93 23.48
CA ILE A 18 9.84 3.60 22.45
C ILE A 18 9.43 2.58 21.39
N THR A 19 8.31 1.89 21.60
CA THR A 19 7.70 1.04 20.58
C THR A 19 6.88 1.91 19.63
N VAL A 20 7.38 2.11 18.41
CA VAL A 20 6.59 2.69 17.32
C VAL A 20 5.71 1.58 16.73
N SER A 21 4.40 1.66 16.98
CA SER A 21 3.41 0.87 16.26
C SER A 21 3.06 1.63 15.00
N ALA A 22 3.27 1.02 13.82
CA ALA A 22 2.74 1.54 12.58
C ALA A 22 1.36 0.90 12.37
N GLU A 23 0.28 1.68 12.47
CA GLU A 23 -1.03 1.22 12.02
C GLU A 23 -0.97 0.81 10.54
N PRO A 24 -1.58 -0.34 10.16
CA PRO A 24 -1.75 -0.69 8.77
C PRO A 24 -2.52 0.41 8.06
N ILE A 25 -1.94 0.98 7.00
CA ILE A 25 -2.65 1.91 6.14
C ILE A 25 -3.74 1.10 5.43
N PRO A 26 -5.02 1.48 5.52
CA PRO A 26 -6.07 0.81 4.76
C PRO A 26 -5.72 0.90 3.27
N GLN A 27 -5.59 -0.25 2.62
CA GLN A 27 -5.41 -0.35 1.18
C GLN A 27 -6.78 -0.58 0.56
N ASP A 28 -7.18 0.28 -0.38
CA ASP A 28 -8.36 0.04 -1.19
C ASP A 28 -8.18 -1.23 -2.03
N PRO A 29 -9.23 -2.04 -2.23
CA PRO A 29 -9.15 -3.23 -3.08
C PRO A 29 -8.78 -2.83 -4.51
N VAL A 30 -7.70 -3.42 -5.03
CA VAL A 30 -7.29 -3.26 -6.42
C VAL A 30 -8.04 -4.26 -7.28
N TYR A 31 -8.75 -3.77 -8.28
CA TYR A 31 -9.49 -4.61 -9.23
C TYR A 31 -8.70 -4.79 -10.52
N HIS A 32 -8.68 -6.02 -11.03
CA HIS A 32 -8.00 -6.39 -12.26
C HIS A 32 -8.99 -6.72 -13.38
N CYS A 33 -8.53 -6.60 -14.62
CA CYS A 33 -9.33 -6.78 -15.84
C CYS A 33 -8.50 -7.39 -16.97
N GLY A 34 -9.12 -7.98 -17.99
CA GLY A 34 -8.42 -8.63 -19.10
C GLY A 34 -7.63 -9.88 -18.72
N GLY A 35 -7.90 -10.48 -17.56
CA GLY A 35 -7.35 -11.78 -17.14
C GLY A 35 -8.37 -12.92 -17.29
N ASP A 36 -7.98 -14.15 -16.93
CA ASP A 36 -8.80 -15.36 -17.10
C ASP A 36 -10.12 -15.32 -16.31
N GLU A 37 -10.11 -14.66 -15.14
CA GLU A 37 -11.28 -14.59 -14.24
C GLU A 37 -12.15 -13.35 -14.49
N HIS A 38 -11.55 -12.26 -15.01
CA HIS A 38 -12.21 -10.97 -15.15
C HIS A 38 -11.83 -10.32 -16.48
N LEU A 39 -12.68 -10.50 -17.50
CA LEU A 39 -12.51 -9.86 -18.81
C LEU A 39 -12.83 -8.36 -18.81
N SER A 40 -13.57 -7.88 -17.80
CA SER A 40 -14.06 -6.50 -17.75
C SER A 40 -14.11 -5.96 -16.33
N CYS A 41 -14.02 -4.64 -16.20
CA CYS A 41 -14.09 -3.96 -14.92
C CYS A 41 -15.53 -3.90 -14.35
N PRO A 42 -15.68 -3.81 -13.02
CA PRO A 42 -16.95 -3.51 -12.37
C PRO A 42 -17.54 -2.18 -12.88
N PRO A 43 -18.86 -1.97 -12.76
CA PRO A 43 -19.53 -0.76 -13.27
C PRO A 43 -19.08 0.54 -12.60
N GLU A 44 -18.38 0.45 -11.46
CA GLU A 44 -17.82 1.58 -10.73
C GLU A 44 -16.56 2.16 -11.41
N TYR A 45 -15.96 1.39 -12.33
CA TYR A 45 -14.76 1.76 -13.07
C TYR A 45 -15.09 1.95 -14.55
N ASN A 46 -14.47 2.94 -15.19
CA ASN A 46 -14.75 3.27 -16.59
C ASN A 46 -13.61 2.89 -17.55
N ALA A 47 -12.48 2.41 -17.02
CA ALA A 47 -11.32 2.06 -17.82
C ALA A 47 -10.52 0.90 -17.22
N CYS A 48 -9.96 0.07 -18.09
CA CYS A 48 -9.01 -1.00 -17.77
C CYS A 48 -7.63 -0.58 -18.29
N CYS A 49 -6.66 -0.41 -17.40
CA CYS A 49 -5.41 0.28 -17.71
C CYS A 49 -4.18 -0.51 -17.29
N GLY A 50 -3.11 -0.37 -18.07
CA GLY A 50 -1.87 -1.12 -17.92
C GLY A 50 -1.69 -2.18 -19.01
N PRO A 51 -0.59 -2.94 -18.96
CA PRO A 51 -0.31 -3.98 -19.93
C PRO A 51 -1.29 -5.14 -19.84
N ILE A 52 -2.18 -5.24 -20.83
CA ILE A 52 -3.04 -6.41 -21.02
C ILE A 52 -2.18 -7.52 -21.63
N ILE A 53 -1.42 -8.20 -20.78
CA ILE A 53 -0.65 -9.40 -21.11
C ILE A 53 -1.49 -10.61 -20.66
N ASP A 54 -1.57 -11.63 -21.51
CA ASP A 54 -2.24 -12.89 -21.20
C ASP A 54 -1.74 -13.44 -19.86
N GLY A 55 -2.66 -13.69 -18.93
CA GLY A 55 -2.39 -14.20 -17.58
C GLY A 55 -2.00 -13.15 -16.53
N VAL A 56 -1.85 -11.87 -16.89
CA VAL A 56 -1.56 -10.77 -15.93
C VAL A 56 -2.72 -9.78 -15.83
N GLY A 57 -3.34 -9.43 -16.97
CA GLY A 57 -4.41 -8.44 -17.02
C GLY A 57 -3.96 -7.00 -16.68
N GLY A 58 -4.88 -6.06 -16.85
CA GLY A 58 -4.74 -4.66 -16.43
C GLY A 58 -5.34 -4.39 -15.05
N THR A 59 -5.40 -3.11 -14.69
CA THR A 59 -6.00 -2.58 -13.46
C THR A 59 -7.19 -1.68 -13.79
N CYS A 60 -8.30 -1.90 -13.12
CA CYS A 60 -9.49 -1.08 -13.24
C CYS A 60 -9.30 0.28 -12.57
N THR A 61 -9.65 1.35 -13.28
CA THR A 61 -9.49 2.72 -12.79
C THR A 61 -10.64 3.60 -13.31
N ILE A 62 -10.80 4.76 -12.67
CA ILE A 62 -11.75 5.80 -13.06
C ILE A 62 -10.94 6.91 -13.71
N LEU A 63 -11.04 7.03 -15.03
CA LEU A 63 -10.41 8.08 -15.82
C LEU A 63 -11.29 9.32 -15.90
N ALA A 64 -10.69 10.49 -15.73
CA ALA A 64 -11.33 11.74 -16.10
C ALA A 64 -11.33 11.90 -17.63
N PRO A 65 -12.26 12.69 -18.20
CA PRO A 65 -12.25 12.97 -19.64
C PRO A 65 -10.95 13.69 -20.04
N GLY A 66 -10.15 13.03 -20.89
CA GLY A 66 -8.86 13.54 -21.37
C GLY A 66 -7.63 12.87 -20.74
N ASP A 67 -7.82 12.04 -19.71
CA ASP A 67 -6.74 11.20 -19.19
C ASP A 67 -6.44 10.06 -20.17
N LEU A 68 -5.16 9.75 -20.32
CA LEU A 68 -4.71 8.61 -21.12
C LEU A 68 -4.18 7.52 -20.19
N CYS A 69 -4.61 6.29 -20.41
CA CYS A 69 -3.95 5.14 -19.81
C CYS A 69 -2.68 4.82 -20.60
N ILE A 70 -1.55 5.27 -20.05
CA ILE A 70 -0.23 5.01 -20.63
C ILE A 70 0.24 3.66 -20.07
N LEU A 71 0.51 2.73 -20.99
CA LEU A 71 1.14 1.44 -20.72
C LEU A 71 2.62 1.60 -20.36
#